data_AF-A0A6L9LFH6-F1
#
_entry.id   AF-A0A6L9LFH6-F1
#
_cell.length_a   1.000
_cell.length_b   1.000
_cell.length_c   1.000
_cell.angle_alpha   90.00
_cell.angle_beta   90.00
_cell.angle_gamma   90.00
#
_symmetry.space_group_name_H-M   'P 1'
#
loop_
_entity.id
_entity.type
_entity.pdbx_description
1 polymer ?
#
loop_
_entity_poly.entity_id
_entity_poly.type
_entity_poly.pdbx_seq_one_letter_code
_entity_poly.pdbx_strand_id
1 'polypeptide(L)'
;MKSRVIFASLILGLGLMTNQATAATTTNTDDSPANSKPASAMLVNGSEKQFAAYVTQNVNKFTRNTNWQNFMSVVSLYNQTPTAVLTISSADRTKFNEAVAQLNNQLAKQNKVEASRWMNQANHTARMINFLWDLNQSLSEHSDIQ
;
A
#
# COMPACT_ATOMS: atom_id res chain seq x y z
N MET A 1 -33.59 -27.72 31.08
CA MET A 1 -32.59 -28.03 30.04
C MET A 1 -32.52 -26.83 29.09
N LYS A 2 -31.36 -26.16 28.99
CA LYS A 2 -31.18 -24.98 28.12
C LYS A 2 -30.67 -25.45 26.76
N SER A 3 -31.54 -25.46 25.75
CA SER A 3 -31.15 -25.75 24.36
C SER A 3 -30.46 -24.52 23.77
N ARG A 4 -29.24 -24.69 23.26
CA ARG A 4 -28.52 -23.65 22.51
C ARG A 4 -28.55 -24.05 21.04
N VAL A 5 -29.26 -23.27 20.24
CA VAL A 5 -29.32 -23.41 18.78
C VAL A 5 -28.03 -22.85 18.21
N ILE A 6 -27.22 -23.69 17.56
CA ILE A 6 -26.03 -23.28 16.82
C ILE A 6 -26.48 -23.05 15.37
N PHE A 7 -26.42 -21.80 14.92
CA PHE A 7 -26.59 -21.48 13.51
C PHE A 7 -25.32 -21.89 12.75
N ALA A 8 -25.45 -22.92 11.92
CA ALA A 8 -24.42 -23.31 10.97
C ALA A 8 -24.44 -22.31 9.80
N SER A 9 -23.43 -21.44 9.71
CA SER A 9 -23.20 -20.63 8.51
C SER A 9 -22.38 -21.44 7.50
N LEU A 10 -23.06 -21.84 6.44
CA LEU A 10 -22.56 -22.49 5.23
C LEU A 10 -21.55 -21.57 4.54
N ILE A 11 -20.25 -21.91 4.57
CA ILE A 11 -19.25 -21.22 3.73
C ILE A 11 -19.34 -21.83 2.33
N LEU A 12 -20.02 -21.12 1.42
CA LEU A 12 -19.97 -21.37 -0.02
C LEU A 12 -18.58 -20.96 -0.54
N GLY A 13 -17.65 -21.91 -0.58
CA GLY A 13 -16.41 -21.77 -1.33
C GLY A 13 -16.66 -21.97 -2.82
N LEU A 14 -17.10 -20.93 -3.53
CA LEU A 14 -16.96 -20.89 -5.00
C LEU A 14 -15.50 -20.50 -5.32
N GLY A 15 -14.81 -21.42 -5.98
CA GLY A 15 -13.42 -21.27 -6.36
C GLY A 15 -13.18 -20.38 -7.58
N LEU A 16 -11.92 -19.98 -7.72
CA LEU A 16 -11.25 -19.76 -9.00
C LEU A 16 -9.81 -20.26 -8.82
N MET A 17 -9.51 -21.44 -9.35
CA MET A 17 -8.11 -21.83 -9.59
C MET A 17 -7.63 -21.07 -10.81
N THR A 18 -7.01 -19.92 -10.60
CA THR A 18 -6.24 -19.26 -11.64
C THR A 18 -4.87 -19.92 -11.70
N ASN A 19 -4.62 -20.71 -12.76
CA ASN A 19 -3.27 -21.08 -13.15
C ASN A 19 -2.55 -19.79 -13.54
N GLN A 20 -1.84 -19.17 -12.59
CA GLN A 20 -0.94 -18.08 -12.91
C GLN A 20 0.27 -18.67 -13.63
N ALA A 21 0.47 -18.25 -14.87
CA ALA A 21 1.72 -18.45 -15.57
C ALA A 21 2.85 -17.89 -14.68
N THR A 22 3.87 -18.71 -14.42
CA THR A 22 5.11 -18.26 -13.81
C THR A 22 5.77 -17.27 -14.78
N ALA A 23 5.40 -16.00 -14.70
CA ALA A 23 6.32 -14.95 -15.09
C ALA A 23 7.54 -15.13 -14.19
N ALA A 24 8.73 -15.29 -14.78
CA ALA A 24 9.97 -15.38 -14.05
C ALA A 24 10.19 -14.07 -13.28
N THR A 25 9.66 -14.00 -12.06
CA THR A 25 10.03 -12.99 -11.10
C THR A 25 11.49 -13.26 -10.79
N THR A 26 12.38 -12.45 -11.35
CA THR A 26 13.71 -12.30 -10.76
C THR A 26 13.45 -11.85 -9.32
N THR A 27 13.58 -12.76 -8.36
CA THR A 27 13.65 -12.47 -6.93
C THR A 27 14.95 -11.70 -6.70
N ASN A 28 14.97 -10.45 -7.14
CA ASN A 28 15.91 -9.46 -6.64
C ASN A 28 15.36 -9.02 -5.28
N THR A 29 15.38 -9.96 -4.32
CA THR A 29 15.30 -9.61 -2.92
C THR A 29 16.62 -8.93 -2.60
N ASP A 30 16.66 -7.61 -2.83
CA ASP A 30 17.76 -6.78 -2.38
C ASP A 30 17.67 -6.72 -0.84
N ASP A 31 18.31 -7.72 -0.22
CA ASP A 31 18.48 -7.93 1.22
C ASP A 31 19.43 -6.91 1.87
N SER A 32 19.88 -5.91 1.10
CA SER A 32 20.60 -4.78 1.64
C SER A 32 19.82 -4.15 2.80
N PRO A 33 20.48 -3.83 3.94
CA PRO A 33 19.82 -3.18 5.06
C PRO A 33 19.05 -1.96 4.59
N ALA A 34 17.85 -1.71 5.13
CA ALA A 34 17.09 -0.51 4.77
C ALA A 34 17.91 0.80 4.90
N ASN A 35 18.97 0.80 5.72
CA ASN A 35 19.93 1.88 5.90
C ASN A 35 20.86 2.16 4.70
N SER A 36 21.05 1.24 3.75
CA SER A 36 21.88 1.47 2.56
C SER A 36 21.07 1.88 1.32
N LYS A 37 19.73 1.85 1.39
CA LYS A 37 18.87 2.27 0.27
C LYS A 37 18.73 3.79 0.24
N PRO A 38 18.83 4.42 -0.95
CA PRO A 38 18.68 5.87 -1.08
C PRO A 38 17.30 6.33 -0.60
N ALA A 39 17.19 7.57 -0.15
CA ALA A 39 15.91 8.16 0.27
C ALA A 39 14.89 8.25 -0.88
N SER A 40 15.35 8.19 -2.13
CA SER A 40 14.54 8.06 -3.35
C SER A 40 14.14 6.62 -3.66
N ALA A 41 14.47 5.63 -2.83
CA ALA A 41 13.94 4.29 -3.01
C ALA A 41 12.42 4.27 -2.76
N MET A 42 11.69 3.47 -3.53
CA MET A 42 10.27 3.23 -3.30
C MET A 42 10.07 2.07 -2.32
N LEU A 43 8.91 2.04 -1.66
CA LEU A 43 8.41 0.91 -0.87
C LEU A 43 8.02 -0.29 -1.75
N VAL A 44 8.98 -0.86 -2.48
CA VAL A 44 8.82 -2.03 -3.36
C VAL A 44 9.77 -3.17 -2.94
N ASN A 45 9.60 -4.37 -3.51
CA ASN A 45 10.52 -5.50 -3.36
C ASN A 45 10.84 -5.86 -1.89
N GLY A 46 9.83 -5.87 -1.01
CA GLY A 46 9.95 -6.26 0.40
C GLY A 46 10.25 -5.10 1.36
N SER A 47 10.65 -3.93 0.86
CA SER A 47 10.86 -2.74 1.70
C SER A 47 9.56 -2.23 2.32
N GLU A 48 8.40 -2.51 1.73
CA GLU A 48 7.08 -2.23 2.31
C GLU A 48 6.83 -3.01 3.61
N LYS A 49 7.37 -4.24 3.71
CA LYS A 49 7.26 -5.07 4.92
C LYS A 49 8.17 -4.56 6.03
N GLN A 50 9.40 -4.17 5.67
CA GLN A 50 10.35 -3.55 6.60
C GLN A 50 9.80 -2.22 7.13
N PHE A 51 9.21 -1.42 6.25
CA PHE A 51 8.50 -0.21 6.62
C PHE A 51 7.33 -0.49 7.57
N ALA A 52 6.47 -1.47 7.26
CA ALA A 52 5.36 -1.86 8.11
C ALA A 52 5.81 -2.31 9.51
N ALA A 53 6.91 -3.06 9.60
CA ALA A 53 7.51 -3.44 10.87
C ALA A 53 7.99 -2.21 11.65
N TYR A 54 8.69 -1.28 11.00
CA TYR A 54 9.15 -0.04 11.62
C TYR A 54 8.00 0.79 12.20
N VAL A 55 6.93 1.01 11.41
CA VAL A 55 5.76 1.78 11.84
C VAL A 55 5.02 1.06 12.97
N THR A 56 4.91 -0.26 12.93
CA THR A 56 4.30 -1.05 14.01
C THR A 56 5.06 -0.90 15.33
N GLN A 57 6.39 -0.87 15.27
CA GLN A 57 7.23 -0.73 16.46
C GLN A 57 7.26 0.69 17.02
N ASN A 58 7.38 1.71 16.15
CA ASN A 58 7.62 3.10 16.57
C ASN A 58 6.35 3.96 16.60
N VAL A 59 5.29 3.53 15.90
CA VAL A 59 4.03 4.28 15.74
C VAL A 59 2.80 3.35 15.89
N ASN A 60 2.86 2.39 16.81
CA ASN A 60 1.84 1.34 17.01
C ASN A 60 0.39 1.86 17.07
N LYS A 61 0.15 3.01 17.72
CA LYS A 61 -1.21 3.58 17.80
C LYS A 61 -1.77 3.93 16.42
N PHE A 62 -0.92 4.39 15.51
CA PHE A 62 -1.32 4.71 14.15
C PHE A 62 -1.64 3.45 13.34
N THR A 63 -0.94 2.33 13.56
CA THR A 63 -1.20 1.09 12.80
C THR A 63 -2.56 0.46 13.05
N ARG A 64 -3.26 0.90 14.09
CA ARG A 64 -4.65 0.49 14.39
C ARG A 64 -5.70 1.39 13.73
N ASN A 65 -5.28 2.49 13.11
CA ASN A 65 -6.17 3.45 12.46
C ASN A 65 -6.48 3.00 11.02
N THR A 66 -7.67 3.35 10.53
CA THR A 66 -8.09 3.11 9.15
C THR A 66 -7.16 3.77 8.13
N ASN A 67 -6.55 4.91 8.45
CA ASN A 67 -5.54 5.56 7.62
C ASN A 67 -4.35 4.64 7.33
N TRP A 68 -3.85 3.90 8.32
CA TRP A 68 -2.78 2.94 8.10
C TRP A 68 -3.21 1.82 7.14
N GLN A 69 -4.42 1.30 7.32
CA GLN A 69 -4.98 0.25 6.46
C GLN A 69 -5.16 0.75 5.02
N ASN A 70 -5.67 1.98 4.84
CA ASN A 70 -5.83 2.61 3.53
C ASN A 70 -4.49 2.79 2.83
N PHE A 71 -3.48 3.30 3.53
CA PHE A 71 -2.13 3.44 2.99
C PHE A 71 -1.55 2.09 2.54
N MET A 72 -1.53 1.10 3.44
CA MET A 72 -0.94 -0.21 3.15
C MET A 72 -1.71 -0.99 2.09
N SER A 73 -3.03 -0.84 2.01
CA SER A 73 -3.85 -1.50 0.99
C SER A 73 -3.47 -1.02 -0.42
N VAL A 74 -3.36 0.29 -0.62
CA VAL A 74 -3.00 0.86 -1.93
C VAL A 74 -1.54 0.56 -2.28
N VAL A 75 -0.61 0.68 -1.34
CA VAL A 75 0.80 0.32 -1.57
C VAL A 75 0.96 -1.17 -1.89
N SER A 76 0.21 -2.04 -1.20
CA SER A 76 0.22 -3.48 -1.50
C SER A 76 -0.34 -3.77 -2.88
N LEU A 77 -1.43 -3.10 -3.28
CA LEU A 77 -2.00 -3.24 -4.62
C LEU A 77 -1.01 -2.81 -5.69
N TYR A 78 -0.36 -1.65 -5.49
CA TYR A 78 0.68 -1.15 -6.39
C TYR A 78 1.84 -2.14 -6.54
N ASN A 79 2.31 -2.72 -5.44
CA ASN A 79 3.42 -3.67 -5.45
C ASN A 79 3.05 -5.03 -6.07
N GLN A 80 1.79 -5.45 -5.97
CA GLN A 80 1.31 -6.65 -6.64
C GLN A 80 1.18 -6.44 -8.15
N THR A 81 0.57 -5.32 -8.55
CA THR A 81 0.38 -4.97 -9.96
C THR A 81 0.22 -3.45 -10.07
N PRO A 82 1.24 -2.72 -10.57
CA PRO A 82 1.22 -1.25 -10.57
C PRO A 82 0.01 -0.64 -11.26
N THR A 83 -0.48 -1.23 -12.35
CA THR A 83 -1.66 -0.75 -13.10
C THR A 83 -2.98 -0.98 -12.36
N ALA A 84 -3.04 -1.88 -11.38
CA ALA A 84 -4.27 -2.18 -10.65
C ALA A 84 -4.75 -0.98 -9.82
N VAL A 85 -3.84 -0.08 -9.42
CA VAL A 85 -4.21 1.16 -8.72
C VAL A 85 -5.12 2.06 -9.56
N LEU A 86 -5.13 1.94 -10.89
CA LEU A 86 -5.98 2.74 -11.77
C LEU A 86 -7.48 2.47 -11.54
N THR A 87 -7.81 1.28 -11.03
CA THR A 87 -9.18 0.88 -10.71
C THR A 87 -9.72 1.48 -9.41
N ILE A 88 -8.87 2.12 -8.60
CA ILE A 88 -9.25 2.73 -7.33
C ILE A 88 -10.16 3.94 -7.60
N SER A 89 -11.28 4.00 -6.89
CA SER A 89 -12.26 5.09 -6.95
C SER A 89 -11.68 6.43 -6.50
N SER A 90 -12.20 7.56 -7.02
CA SER A 90 -11.75 8.90 -6.61
C SER A 90 -11.85 9.13 -5.08
N ALA A 91 -12.91 8.59 -4.46
CA ALA A 91 -13.09 8.66 -3.01
C ALA A 91 -11.98 7.91 -2.25
N ASP A 92 -11.57 6.74 -2.73
CA ASP A 92 -10.51 5.96 -2.10
C ASP A 92 -9.11 6.51 -2.39
N ARG A 93 -8.90 7.15 -3.55
CA ARG A 93 -7.69 7.95 -3.83
C ARG A 93 -7.53 9.10 -2.83
N THR A 94 -8.64 9.76 -2.48
CA THR A 94 -8.66 10.83 -1.46
C THR A 94 -8.27 10.28 -0.09
N LYS A 95 -8.88 9.17 0.34
CA LYS A 95 -8.52 8.50 1.61
C LYS A 95 -7.05 8.08 1.65
N PHE A 96 -6.49 7.63 0.53
CA PHE A 96 -5.06 7.31 0.44
C PHE A 96 -4.19 8.55 0.67
N ASN A 97 -4.49 9.67 0.01
CA ASN A 97 -3.73 10.90 0.18
C ASN A 97 -3.85 11.49 1.61
N GLU A 98 -5.03 11.41 2.22
CA GLU A 98 -5.22 11.73 3.64
C GLU A 98 -4.36 10.83 4.54
N ALA A 99 -4.34 9.53 4.26
CA ALA A 99 -3.52 8.58 5.00
C ALA A 99 -2.01 8.87 4.88
N VAL A 100 -1.52 9.26 3.70
CA VAL A 100 -0.13 9.70 3.48
C VAL A 100 0.19 10.91 4.36
N ALA A 101 -0.68 11.93 4.37
CA ALA A 101 -0.48 13.11 5.20
C ALA A 101 -0.44 12.78 6.70
N GLN A 102 -1.35 11.92 7.17
CA GLN A 102 -1.38 11.49 8.57
C GLN A 102 -0.15 10.65 8.93
N LEU A 103 0.28 9.75 8.06
CA LEU A 103 1.50 8.96 8.25
C LEU A 103 2.73 9.87 8.37
N ASN A 104 2.87 10.86 7.49
CA ASN A 104 3.96 11.84 7.54
C ASN A 104 3.98 12.59 8.87
N ASN A 105 2.82 13.03 9.36
CA ASN A 105 2.71 13.69 10.65
C ASN A 105 3.18 12.80 11.81
N GLN A 106 2.91 11.48 11.74
CA GLN A 106 3.36 10.55 12.76
C GLN A 106 4.87 10.25 12.69
N LEU A 107 5.40 10.11 11.47
CA LEU A 107 6.83 9.86 11.25
C LEU A 107 7.69 11.09 11.60
N ALA A 108 7.23 12.29 11.27
CA ALA A 108 7.90 13.54 11.63
C ALA A 108 8.06 13.68 13.15
N LYS A 109 7.05 13.28 13.94
CA LYS A 109 7.09 13.31 15.41
C LYS A 109 8.15 12.40 16.03
N GLN A 110 8.66 11.42 15.29
CA GLN A 110 9.69 10.51 15.81
C GLN A 110 11.05 11.18 15.96
N ASN A 111 11.33 12.26 15.22
CA ASN A 111 12.63 12.96 15.24
C ASN A 111 13.86 12.03 15.06
N LYS A 112 13.69 10.93 14.32
CA LYS A 112 14.74 9.95 14.00
C LYS A 112 15.12 10.03 12.53
N VAL A 113 16.41 9.89 12.23
CA VAL A 113 16.92 9.81 10.84
C VAL A 113 16.21 8.69 10.07
N GLU A 114 16.01 7.54 10.72
CA GLU A 114 15.30 6.41 10.12
C GLU A 114 13.84 6.72 9.79
N ALA A 115 13.12 7.45 10.67
CA ALA A 115 11.75 7.87 10.39
C ALA A 115 11.69 8.78 9.17
N SER A 116 12.66 9.69 9.04
CA SER A 116 12.76 10.61 7.90
C SER A 116 13.05 9.85 6.59
N ARG A 117 13.90 8.82 6.64
CA ARG A 117 14.13 7.94 5.48
C ARG A 117 12.84 7.25 5.06
N TRP A 118 12.14 6.61 6.00
CA TRP A 118 10.89 5.92 5.71
C TRP A 118 9.81 6.86 5.19
N MET A 119 9.72 8.07 5.75
CA MET A 119 8.83 9.12 5.26
C MET A 119 9.14 9.49 3.80
N ASN A 120 10.41 9.65 3.44
CA ASN A 120 10.80 9.95 2.06
C ASN A 120 10.44 8.82 1.09
N GLN A 121 10.69 7.56 1.46
CA GLN A 121 10.33 6.40 0.63
C GLN A 121 8.82 6.27 0.45
N ALA A 122 8.06 6.41 1.55
CA ALA A 122 6.59 6.39 1.51
C ALA A 122 6.03 7.50 0.62
N ASN A 123 6.58 8.73 0.73
CA ASN A 123 6.19 9.85 -0.10
C ASN A 123 6.54 9.65 -1.57
N HIS A 124 7.70 9.07 -1.86
CA HIS A 124 8.07 8.79 -3.24
C HIS A 124 7.15 7.74 -3.87
N THR A 125 6.83 6.67 -3.14
CA THR A 125 5.83 5.69 -3.59
C THR A 125 4.46 6.32 -3.83
N ALA A 126 3.98 7.16 -2.89
CA ALA A 126 2.71 7.85 -3.05
C ALA A 126 2.69 8.78 -4.28
N ARG A 127 3.79 9.51 -4.54
CA ARG A 127 3.92 10.34 -5.75
C ARG A 127 3.86 9.53 -7.03
N MET A 128 4.49 8.36 -7.07
CA MET A 128 4.42 7.49 -8.26
C MET A 128 3.00 6.97 -8.50
N ILE A 129 2.29 6.58 -7.43
CA ILE A 129 0.89 6.14 -7.54
C ILE A 129 -0.01 7.29 -8.03
N ASN A 130 0.13 8.49 -7.44
CA ASN A 130 -0.61 9.67 -7.88
C ASN A 130 -0.32 10.02 -9.34
N PHE A 131 0.94 9.94 -9.77
CA PHE A 131 1.31 10.16 -11.17
C PHE A 131 0.58 9.23 -12.13
N LEU A 132 0.40 7.95 -11.79
CA LEU A 132 -0.40 7.02 -12.61
C LEU A 132 -1.87 7.45 -12.68
N TRP A 133 -2.42 7.95 -11.59
CA TRP A 133 -3.79 8.46 -11.57
C TRP A 133 -3.97 9.71 -12.41
N ASP A 134 -3.03 10.65 -12.34
CA ASP A 134 -3.04 11.90 -13.10
C ASP A 134 -2.92 11.61 -14.60
N LEU A 135 -2.02 10.70 -15.00
CA LEU A 135 -1.90 10.26 -16.39
C LEU A 135 -3.21 9.66 -16.92
N ASN A 136 -3.82 8.76 -16.14
CA ASN A 136 -5.08 8.12 -16.52
C ASN A 136 -6.23 9.12 -16.67
N GLN A 137 -6.28 10.16 -15.82
CA GLN A 137 -7.27 11.24 -15.95
C GLN A 137 -7.08 12.03 -17.25
N SER A 138 -5.84 12.44 -17.58
CA SER A 138 -5.59 13.18 -18.82
C SER A 138 -5.94 12.37 -20.08
N LEU A 139 -5.70 11.06 -20.07
CA LEU A 139 -6.06 10.19 -21.20
C LEU A 139 -7.58 10.05 -21.38
N SER A 140 -8.34 9.97 -20.28
CA SER A 140 -9.81 9.97 -20.34
C SER A 140 -10.35 11.29 -20.92
N GLU A 141 -9.84 12.43 -20.46
CA GLU A 141 -10.27 13.76 -20.91
C GLU A 141 -10.00 14.01 -22.41
N HIS A 142 -8.90 13.46 -22.94
CA HIS A 142 -8.57 13.58 -24.36
C HIS A 142 -9.30 12.58 -25.27
N SER A 143 -9.78 11.46 -24.72
CA SER A 143 -10.51 10.44 -25.49
C SER A 143 -11.97 10.85 -25.78
N ASP A 144 -12.55 11.73 -24.97
CA ASP A 144 -13.93 12.22 -25.14
C ASP A 144 -14.10 13.30 -26.23
N ILE A 145 -13.00 13.72 -26.89
CA ILE A 145 -12.99 14.82 -27.89
C ILE A 145 -12.90 14.29 -29.33
N GLN A 146 -12.98 12.97 -29.57
CA GLN A 146 -12.75 12.38 -30.91
C GLN A 146 -14.00 11.77 -31.55
#